data_AF-A0A969GQV8-F1
#
_entry.id   AF-A0A969GQV8-F1
#
_cell.length_a   1.000
_cell.length_b   1.000
_cell.length_c   1.000
_cell.angle_alpha   90.00
_cell.angle_beta   90.00
_cell.angle_gamma   90.00
#
_symmetry.space_group_name_H-M   'P 1'
#
loop_
_entity.id
_entity.type
_entity.pdbx_description
1 polymer ?
#
loop_
_entity_poly.entity_id
_entity_poly.type
_entity_poly.pdbx_seq_one_letter_code
_entity_poly.pdbx_strand_id
1 'polypeptide(L)'
;MYKWYLPTISEIMALEVDQPEIDSGSIAQRRVRAEREWSGAIAALNSLLQRLIEGQTQSCGASIPAQGLILSGPAPILDQTALVAQFSTWTLTANPLKTTAWIPTRLLPATEVSRSLAGMATSTLSLLPDDPLAAEQFCLVLAADLALVMTLGDYADGQPAFLFSFNPDVVWQCWRSLRSRLLLTSPQVVSKLDGLAKQYTPPHPTTKRLLNLVA
;
A
#
# COMPACT_ATOMS: atom_id res chain seq x y z
N MET A 1 20.64 10.43 19.51
CA MET A 1 19.69 9.43 19.02
C MET A 1 18.36 10.13 18.88
N TYR A 2 17.98 10.54 17.66
CA TYR A 2 16.72 11.25 17.45
C TYR A 2 15.57 10.25 17.59
N LYS A 3 14.67 10.50 18.55
CA LYS A 3 13.45 9.70 18.70
C LYS A 3 12.45 10.22 17.68
N TRP A 4 12.12 9.41 16.67
CA TRP A 4 11.03 9.70 15.76
C TRP A 4 9.71 9.69 16.52
N TYR A 5 8.88 10.72 16.30
CA TYR A 5 7.60 10.88 17.00
C TYR A 5 6.42 10.27 16.23
N LEU A 6 6.61 9.96 14.94
CA LEU A 6 5.58 9.36 14.10
C LEU A 6 5.79 7.84 14.06
N PRO A 7 4.79 7.05 14.50
CA PRO A 7 4.96 5.60 14.53
C PRO A 7 5.09 5.01 13.13
N THR A 8 5.78 3.88 13.02
CA THR A 8 5.84 3.07 11.79
C THR A 8 4.53 2.31 11.58
N ILE A 9 4.35 1.65 10.43
CA ILE A 9 3.13 0.86 10.20
C ILE A 9 3.14 -0.38 11.11
N SER A 10 4.29 -1.04 11.23
CA SER A 10 4.52 -2.18 12.11
C SER A 10 4.26 -1.84 13.58
N GLU A 11 4.68 -0.67 14.07
CA GLU A 11 4.42 -0.22 15.44
C GLU A 11 2.92 -0.05 15.69
N ILE A 12 2.17 0.49 14.73
CA ILE A 12 0.71 0.63 14.85
C ILE A 12 0.05 -0.75 14.89
N MET A 13 0.48 -1.66 14.01
CA MET A 13 -0.11 -2.99 13.88
C MET A 13 0.26 -3.92 15.03
N ALA A 14 1.45 -3.77 15.60
CA ALA A 14 1.89 -4.53 16.78
C ALA A 14 1.06 -4.23 18.04
N LEU A 15 0.31 -3.11 18.07
CA LEU A 15 -0.63 -2.82 19.16
C LEU A 15 -1.94 -3.64 19.05
N GLU A 16 -2.25 -4.18 17.87
CA GLU A 16 -3.45 -5.00 17.64
C GLU A 16 -3.19 -6.50 17.90
N VAL A 17 -1.94 -6.96 17.74
CA VAL A 17 -1.60 -8.38 17.85
C VAL A 17 -1.34 -8.75 19.31
N ASP A 18 -2.16 -9.63 19.87
CA ASP A 18 -1.85 -10.33 21.12
C ASP A 18 -0.52 -11.09 20.96
N GLN A 19 0.28 -11.10 22.03
CA GLN A 19 1.69 -11.55 22.05
C GLN A 19 2.03 -12.66 21.05
N PRO A 20 3.17 -12.55 20.33
CA PRO A 20 3.54 -13.51 19.29
C PRO A 20 3.53 -14.92 19.86
N GLU A 21 2.91 -15.86 19.14
CA GLU A 21 3.06 -17.28 19.44
C GLU A 21 4.56 -17.59 19.54
N ILE A 22 4.96 -18.30 20.59
CA ILE A 22 6.35 -18.64 20.87
C ILE A 22 6.85 -19.62 19.78
N ASP A 23 7.25 -19.07 18.64
CA ASP A 23 7.83 -19.84 17.54
C ASP A 23 9.29 -20.18 17.89
N SER A 24 9.63 -21.46 17.94
CA SER A 24 10.95 -21.91 18.41
C SER A 24 12.05 -21.69 17.36
N GLY A 25 11.70 -21.15 16.18
CA GLY A 25 12.62 -20.91 15.07
C GLY A 25 13.62 -19.78 15.32
N SER A 26 14.77 -19.86 14.67
CA SER A 26 15.77 -18.78 14.69
C SER A 26 15.24 -17.52 14.00
N ILE A 27 15.80 -16.35 14.33
CA ILE A 27 15.45 -15.06 13.70
C ILE A 27 15.55 -15.16 12.17
N ALA A 28 16.56 -15.87 11.64
CA ALA A 28 16.72 -16.05 10.20
C ALA A 28 15.57 -16.87 9.58
N GLN A 29 15.10 -17.92 10.27
CA GLN A 29 13.97 -18.72 9.81
C GLN A 29 12.67 -17.93 9.83
N ARG A 30 12.44 -17.16 10.90
CA ARG A 30 11.28 -16.26 11.02
C ARG A 30 11.27 -15.21 9.91
N ARG A 31 12.43 -14.64 9.58
CA ARG A 31 12.56 -13.68 8.48
C ARG A 31 12.19 -14.29 7.13
N VAL A 32 12.74 -15.47 6.81
CA VAL A 32 12.42 -16.18 5.55
C VAL A 32 10.92 -16.51 5.47
N ARG A 33 10.31 -16.89 6.59
CA ARG A 33 8.87 -17.14 6.66
C ARG A 33 8.07 -15.86 6.40
N ALA A 34 8.38 -14.77 7.09
CA ALA A 34 7.72 -13.48 6.93
C ALA A 34 7.83 -12.96 5.49
N GLU A 35 8.99 -13.07 4.85
CA GLU A 35 9.20 -12.69 3.44
C GLU A 35 8.34 -13.53 2.46
N ARG A 36 8.17 -14.83 2.75
CA ARG A 36 7.29 -15.71 1.95
C ARG A 36 5.82 -15.35 2.13
N GLU A 37 5.39 -15.10 3.37
CA GLU A 37 4.03 -14.68 3.69
C GLU A 37 3.72 -13.33 3.02
N TRP A 38 4.64 -12.36 3.11
CA TRP A 38 4.56 -11.09 2.39
C TRP A 38 4.42 -11.25 0.88
N SER A 39 5.27 -12.08 0.26
CA SER A 39 5.21 -12.33 -1.19
C SER A 39 3.89 -13.01 -1.60
N GLY A 40 3.43 -13.97 -0.81
CA GLY A 40 2.14 -14.64 -1.01
C GLY A 40 0.95 -13.69 -0.84
N ALA A 41 1.01 -12.79 0.13
CA ALA A 41 -0.01 -11.77 0.37
C ALA A 41 -0.09 -10.76 -0.76
N ILE A 42 1.04 -10.32 -1.33
CA ILE A 42 1.05 -9.47 -2.53
C ILE A 42 0.37 -10.19 -3.70
N ALA A 43 0.68 -11.47 -3.92
CA ALA A 43 0.05 -12.25 -4.98
C ALA A 43 -1.47 -12.36 -4.79
N ALA A 44 -1.92 -12.66 -3.56
CA ALA A 44 -3.33 -12.74 -3.21
C ALA A 44 -4.05 -11.39 -3.36
N LEU A 45 -3.39 -10.29 -2.95
CA LEU A 45 -3.91 -8.94 -3.12
C LEU A 45 -4.09 -8.59 -4.60
N ASN A 46 -3.09 -8.90 -5.44
CA ASN A 46 -3.17 -8.67 -6.89
C ASN A 46 -4.37 -9.39 -7.50
N SER A 47 -4.58 -10.68 -7.16
CA SER A 47 -5.76 -11.44 -7.62
C SER A 47 -7.07 -10.88 -7.06
N LEU A 48 -7.09 -10.38 -5.83
CA LEU A 48 -8.28 -9.76 -5.24
C LEU A 48 -8.65 -8.46 -5.98
N LEU A 49 -7.68 -7.59 -6.24
CA LEU A 49 -7.88 -6.33 -6.96
C LEU A 49 -8.34 -6.58 -8.41
N GLN A 50 -7.80 -7.61 -9.08
CA GLN A 50 -8.27 -8.02 -10.41
C GLN A 50 -9.76 -8.42 -10.40
N ARG A 51 -10.18 -9.24 -9.41
CA ARG A 51 -11.59 -9.62 -9.28
C ARG A 51 -12.51 -8.43 -9.02
N LEU A 52 -12.04 -7.42 -8.27
CA LEU A 52 -12.82 -6.19 -8.05
C LEU A 52 -13.05 -5.42 -9.36
N ILE A 53 -12.05 -5.37 -10.23
CA ILE A 53 -12.18 -4.77 -11.57
C ILE A 53 -13.18 -5.56 -12.43
N GLU A 54 -13.02 -6.89 -12.49
CA GLU A 54 -13.84 -7.77 -13.34
C GLU A 54 -15.32 -7.79 -12.91
N GLY A 55 -15.58 -7.71 -11.60
CA GLY A 55 -16.94 -7.64 -11.08
C GLY A 55 -17.69 -6.35 -11.45
N GLN A 56 -16.97 -5.26 -11.75
CA GLN A 56 -17.55 -3.94 -12.06
C GLN A 56 -17.69 -3.66 -13.56
N THR A 57 -16.82 -4.24 -14.41
CA THR A 57 -16.89 -4.06 -15.88
C THR A 57 -18.17 -4.65 -16.49
N GLN A 58 -18.85 -5.54 -15.77
CA GLN A 58 -20.16 -6.08 -16.19
C GLN A 58 -21.32 -5.10 -15.98
N SER A 59 -21.14 -3.98 -15.27
CA SER A 59 -22.25 -3.11 -14.84
C SER A 59 -22.45 -1.83 -15.66
N CYS A 60 -21.43 -1.18 -16.24
CA CYS A 60 -21.61 0.09 -16.96
C CYS A 60 -20.46 0.41 -17.96
N GLY A 61 -20.80 0.66 -19.23
CA GLY A 61 -19.85 0.97 -20.33
C GLY A 61 -19.37 2.42 -20.41
N ALA A 62 -19.07 3.07 -19.28
CA ALA A 62 -18.51 4.43 -19.24
C ALA A 62 -17.11 4.41 -18.59
N SER A 63 -16.26 5.39 -18.93
CA SER A 63 -14.89 5.51 -18.39
C SER A 63 -14.88 5.46 -16.86
N ILE A 64 -14.32 4.38 -16.31
CA ILE A 64 -14.36 4.11 -14.87
C ILE A 64 -13.40 5.08 -14.16
N PRO A 65 -13.86 5.90 -13.20
CA PRO A 65 -12.95 6.62 -12.30
C PRO A 65 -12.09 5.61 -11.52
N ALA A 66 -10.92 6.05 -11.03
CA ALA A 66 -10.03 5.18 -10.25
C ALA A 66 -10.82 4.41 -9.17
N GLN A 67 -10.64 3.10 -9.07
CA GLN A 67 -11.42 2.21 -8.22
C GLN A 67 -10.93 2.17 -6.76
N GLY A 68 -9.82 2.86 -6.48
CA GLY A 68 -9.25 2.98 -5.14
C GLY A 68 -7.92 3.73 -5.09
N LEU A 69 -7.39 3.82 -3.88
CA LEU A 69 -6.09 4.37 -3.54
C LEU A 69 -5.19 3.25 -3.02
N ILE A 70 -3.96 3.18 -3.52
CA ILE A 70 -2.92 2.27 -3.05
C ILE A 70 -1.69 3.09 -2.69
N LEU A 71 -1.23 2.96 -1.46
CA LEU A 71 0.03 3.52 -0.98
C LEU A 71 0.95 2.37 -0.63
N SER A 72 2.20 2.44 -1.06
CA SER A 72 3.21 1.41 -0.76
C SER A 72 4.55 2.05 -0.46
N GLY A 73 5.45 1.31 0.18
CA GLY A 73 6.83 1.74 0.38
C GLY A 73 7.70 0.56 0.82
N PRO A 74 9.04 0.64 0.65
CA PRO A 74 9.76 1.66 -0.10
C PRO A 74 9.71 1.43 -1.64
N ALA A 75 9.11 0.33 -2.07
CA ALA A 75 8.98 -0.08 -3.47
C ALA A 75 7.49 -0.27 -3.84
N PRO A 76 7.13 -0.12 -5.14
CA PRO A 76 5.78 -0.43 -5.59
C PRO A 76 5.48 -1.93 -5.43
N ILE A 77 4.25 -2.25 -5.04
CA ILE A 77 3.77 -3.65 -4.94
C ILE A 77 2.96 -4.11 -6.17
N LEU A 78 2.62 -3.18 -7.07
CA LEU A 78 1.83 -3.44 -8.28
C LEU A 78 2.70 -3.30 -9.53
N ASP A 79 2.81 -4.38 -10.30
CA ASP A 79 3.54 -4.40 -11.57
C ASP A 79 2.62 -4.49 -12.80
N GLN A 80 1.32 -4.75 -12.59
CA GLN A 80 0.39 -4.98 -13.69
C GLN A 80 -0.19 -3.66 -14.21
N THR A 81 0.06 -3.36 -15.49
CA THR A 81 -0.43 -2.16 -16.18
C THR A 81 -1.94 -1.97 -16.04
N ALA A 82 -2.72 -3.06 -16.03
CA ALA A 82 -4.17 -3.00 -15.88
C ALA A 82 -4.62 -2.54 -14.48
N LEU A 83 -3.93 -2.95 -13.42
CA LEU A 83 -4.21 -2.52 -12.04
C LEU A 83 -3.79 -1.07 -11.84
N VAL A 84 -2.60 -0.70 -12.33
CA VAL A 84 -2.09 0.68 -12.22
C VAL A 84 -2.99 1.68 -12.96
N ALA A 85 -3.61 1.26 -14.07
CA ALA A 85 -4.57 2.08 -14.81
C ALA A 85 -5.94 2.22 -14.10
N GLN A 86 -6.23 1.44 -13.06
CA GLN A 86 -7.52 1.50 -12.36
C GLN A 86 -7.39 1.94 -10.92
N PHE A 87 -6.19 1.95 -10.34
CA PHE A 87 -5.97 2.42 -8.97
C PHE A 87 -5.03 3.62 -8.93
N SER A 88 -5.34 4.60 -8.08
CA SER A 88 -4.39 5.68 -7.79
C SER A 88 -3.25 5.11 -6.94
N THR A 89 -2.13 4.82 -7.57
CA THR A 89 -0.99 4.14 -6.92
C THR A 89 0.14 5.12 -6.61
N TRP A 90 0.56 5.13 -5.34
CA TRP A 90 1.66 5.97 -4.86
C TRP A 90 2.69 5.15 -4.09
N THR A 91 3.96 5.50 -4.27
CA THR A 91 5.07 4.86 -3.57
C THR A 91 5.82 5.88 -2.72
N LEU A 92 5.90 5.65 -1.41
CA LEU A 92 6.67 6.47 -0.48
C LEU A 92 8.08 5.90 -0.37
N THR A 93 9.09 6.75 -0.49
CA THR A 93 10.50 6.32 -0.42
C THR A 93 11.41 7.46 0.04
N ALA A 94 12.45 7.15 0.82
CA ALA A 94 13.48 8.13 1.17
C ALA A 94 14.44 8.42 -0.01
N ASN A 95 14.42 7.59 -1.06
CA ASN A 95 15.27 7.76 -2.23
C ASN A 95 14.46 7.76 -3.53
N PRO A 96 13.78 8.87 -3.87
CA PRO A 96 12.96 8.97 -5.07
C PRO A 96 13.77 8.80 -6.36
N LEU A 97 15.09 9.04 -6.31
CA LEU A 97 16.01 8.90 -7.44
C LEU A 97 16.44 7.44 -7.70
N LYS A 98 16.37 6.54 -6.70
CA LYS A 98 16.61 5.11 -6.92
C LYS A 98 15.40 4.40 -7.52
N THR A 99 14.19 4.91 -7.31
CA THR A 99 12.95 4.38 -7.91
C THR A 99 12.85 4.65 -9.40
N THR A 100 13.60 5.63 -9.91
CA THR A 100 13.80 5.90 -11.35
C THR A 100 14.44 4.73 -12.11
N ALA A 101 15.02 3.74 -11.42
CA ALA A 101 15.57 2.53 -12.05
C ALA A 101 14.50 1.51 -12.49
N TRP A 102 13.24 1.65 -12.03
CA TRP A 102 12.12 0.81 -12.49
C TRP A 102 11.25 1.52 -13.55
N ILE A 103 11.63 2.70 -14.05
CA ILE A 103 10.97 3.16 -15.28
C ILE A 103 11.42 2.16 -16.35
N PRO A 104 10.54 1.36 -17.00
CA PRO A 104 10.90 0.87 -18.32
C PRO A 104 11.08 2.16 -19.11
N THR A 105 12.32 2.58 -19.36
CA THR A 105 12.65 3.69 -20.23
C THR A 105 12.02 3.34 -21.57
N ARG A 106 10.76 3.73 -21.74
CA ARG A 106 10.12 3.84 -23.03
C ARG A 106 10.87 5.00 -23.65
N LEU A 107 11.94 4.65 -24.35
CA LEU A 107 12.53 5.46 -25.38
C LEU A 107 11.35 6.07 -26.15
N LEU A 108 11.24 7.40 -26.10
CA LEU A 108 10.17 8.11 -26.77
C LEU A 108 10.27 7.76 -28.27
N PRO A 109 9.24 7.15 -28.89
CA PRO A 109 9.22 7.11 -30.34
C PRO A 109 9.11 8.56 -30.82
N ALA A 110 10.06 8.99 -31.64
CA ALA A 110 10.02 10.29 -32.30
C ALA A 110 8.89 10.28 -33.34
N THR A 111 7.66 10.56 -32.91
CA THR A 111 6.56 10.86 -33.83
C THR A 111 5.52 11.71 -33.13
N GLU A 112 5.34 12.93 -33.64
CA GLU A 112 4.35 13.89 -33.17
C GLU A 112 2.93 13.37 -33.42
N VAL A 113 2.32 12.75 -32.41
CA VAL A 113 0.87 12.65 -32.30
C VAL A 113 0.50 12.87 -30.85
N SER A 114 0.07 14.09 -30.55
CA SER A 114 -0.51 14.50 -29.27
C SER A 114 -1.76 13.67 -28.96
N ARG A 115 -1.57 12.55 -28.27
CA ARG A 115 -2.61 11.92 -27.46
C ARG A 115 -2.02 11.76 -26.06
N SER A 116 -2.34 12.73 -25.22
CA SER A 116 -2.02 12.76 -23.79
C SER A 116 -2.38 11.42 -23.15
N LEU A 117 -1.36 10.59 -22.91
CA LEU A 117 -1.39 9.49 -21.94
C LEU A 117 -0.98 10.00 -20.54
N ALA A 118 -1.25 11.29 -20.27
CA ALA A 118 -1.11 11.90 -18.96
C ALA A 118 -2.31 11.51 -18.10
N GLY A 119 -2.30 10.28 -17.60
CA GLY A 119 -3.33 9.80 -16.70
C GLY A 119 -2.97 8.43 -16.16
N MET A 120 -2.53 8.40 -14.90
CA MET A 120 -2.34 7.20 -14.06
C MET A 120 -0.96 6.51 -14.20
N ALA A 121 0.10 7.31 -14.12
CA ALA A 121 1.44 6.82 -13.76
C ALA A 121 1.55 6.63 -12.24
N THR A 122 2.19 5.54 -11.80
CA THR A 122 2.65 5.36 -10.42
C THR A 122 3.42 6.61 -9.98
N SER A 123 3.00 7.23 -8.89
CA SER A 123 3.57 8.49 -8.42
C SER A 123 4.43 8.27 -7.19
N THR A 124 5.67 8.74 -7.21
CA THR A 124 6.61 8.60 -6.09
C THR A 124 6.53 9.80 -5.15
N LEU A 125 6.47 9.56 -3.85
CA LEU A 125 6.47 10.55 -2.78
C LEU A 125 7.72 10.38 -1.93
N SER A 126 8.34 11.50 -1.58
CA SER A 126 9.54 11.50 -0.74
C SER A 126 9.18 11.34 0.73
N LEU A 127 9.94 10.50 1.43
CA LEU A 127 10.02 10.50 2.89
C LEU A 127 11.11 11.46 3.37
N LEU A 128 11.05 11.83 4.64
CA LEU A 128 12.14 12.58 5.26
C LEU A 128 13.41 11.73 5.32
N PRO A 129 14.60 12.35 5.28
CA PRO A 129 15.85 11.66 5.58
C PRO A 129 15.75 10.96 6.95
N ASP A 130 16.27 9.74 7.04
CA ASP A 130 16.28 8.91 8.26
C ASP A 130 14.90 8.50 8.81
N ASP A 131 13.80 8.68 8.06
CA ASP A 131 12.48 8.20 8.46
C ASP A 131 12.48 6.68 8.56
N PRO A 132 12.10 6.08 9.72
CA PRO A 132 12.12 4.63 9.90
C PRO A 132 11.22 3.90 8.92
N LEU A 133 10.17 4.56 8.42
CA LEU A 133 9.28 4.01 7.40
C LEU A 133 10.01 3.69 6.08
N ALA A 134 11.18 4.29 5.82
CA ALA A 134 11.97 4.01 4.63
C ALA A 134 12.62 2.61 4.64
N ALA A 135 12.77 2.00 5.82
CA ALA A 135 13.30 0.64 5.98
C ALA A 135 12.20 -0.43 6.04
N GLU A 136 10.94 -0.02 6.12
CA GLU A 136 9.78 -0.90 6.29
C GLU A 136 9.07 -1.13 4.96
N GLN A 137 8.75 -2.38 4.63
CA GLN A 137 7.93 -2.67 3.46
C GLN A 137 6.46 -2.70 3.85
N PHE A 138 5.64 -1.84 3.26
CA PHE A 138 4.22 -1.75 3.61
C PHE A 138 3.35 -1.50 2.38
N CYS A 139 2.07 -1.82 2.54
CA CYS A 139 1.02 -1.44 1.61
C CYS A 139 -0.27 -1.09 2.37
N LEU A 140 -0.87 0.04 2.00
CA LEU A 140 -2.20 0.48 2.38
C LEU A 140 -3.08 0.49 1.13
N VAL A 141 -4.21 -0.20 1.18
CA VAL A 141 -5.20 -0.30 0.10
C VAL A 141 -6.53 0.21 0.61
N LEU A 142 -7.10 1.19 -0.10
CA LEU A 142 -8.44 1.71 0.12
C LEU A 142 -9.22 1.63 -1.19
N ALA A 143 -10.27 0.81 -1.22
CA ALA A 143 -11.22 0.69 -2.33
C ALA A 143 -12.63 0.59 -1.75
N ALA A 144 -13.65 0.74 -2.60
CA ALA A 144 -15.05 0.82 -2.17
C ALA A 144 -15.48 -0.28 -1.17
N ASP A 145 -15.02 -1.52 -1.39
CA ASP A 145 -15.35 -2.68 -0.56
C ASP A 145 -14.12 -3.30 0.13
N LEU A 146 -12.97 -2.62 0.12
CA LEU A 146 -11.70 -3.17 0.63
C LEU A 146 -10.88 -2.10 1.35
N ALA A 147 -10.64 -2.28 2.64
CA ALA A 147 -9.67 -1.52 3.41
C ALA A 147 -8.67 -2.51 4.02
N LEU A 148 -7.40 -2.39 3.64
CA LEU A 148 -6.37 -3.33 4.06
C LEU A 148 -5.06 -2.58 4.30
N VAL A 149 -4.38 -2.94 5.36
CA VAL A 149 -2.97 -2.61 5.57
C VAL A 149 -2.17 -3.90 5.73
N MET A 150 -0.99 -3.95 5.12
CA MET A 150 -0.04 -5.04 5.28
C MET A 150 1.38 -4.48 5.40
N THR A 151 2.22 -5.12 6.20
CA THR A 151 3.62 -4.75 6.36
C THR A 151 4.49 -5.97 6.60
N LEU A 152 5.70 -5.93 6.07
CA LEU A 152 6.82 -6.76 6.48
C LEU A 152 7.69 -5.90 7.40
N GLY A 153 7.53 -6.14 8.70
CA GLY A 153 8.22 -5.40 9.76
C GLY A 153 8.59 -6.31 10.91
N ASP A 154 8.55 -5.78 12.12
CA ASP A 154 8.87 -6.52 13.34
C ASP A 154 7.67 -6.48 14.31
N TYR A 155 7.51 -7.54 15.12
CA TYR A 155 6.65 -7.52 16.30
C TYR A 155 7.20 -6.60 17.39
N ALA A 156 6.43 -6.36 18.45
CA ALA A 156 6.83 -5.54 19.60
C ALA A 156 8.13 -6.02 20.30
N ASP A 157 8.52 -7.29 20.12
CA ASP A 157 9.74 -7.89 20.65
C ASP A 157 10.94 -7.82 19.67
N GLY A 158 10.77 -7.18 18.52
CA GLY A 158 11.80 -7.06 17.48
C GLY A 158 11.95 -8.30 16.60
N GLN A 159 11.02 -9.25 16.66
CA GLN A 159 11.05 -10.42 15.77
C GLN A 159 10.44 -10.10 14.40
N PRO A 160 11.09 -10.49 13.29
CA PRO A 160 10.60 -10.21 11.95
C PRO A 160 9.29 -10.95 11.69
N ALA A 161 8.33 -10.23 11.12
CA ALA A 161 6.96 -10.67 10.97
C ALA A 161 6.27 -10.05 9.75
N PHE A 162 5.38 -10.82 9.15
CA PHE A 162 4.38 -10.31 8.24
C PHE A 162 3.11 -9.99 9.03
N LEU A 163 2.66 -8.74 8.97
CA LEU A 163 1.45 -8.28 9.65
C LEU A 163 0.45 -7.79 8.60
N PHE A 164 -0.84 -8.08 8.79
CA PHE A 164 -1.91 -7.53 7.97
C PHE A 164 -3.14 -7.24 8.83
N SER A 165 -3.94 -6.25 8.46
CA SER A 165 -5.19 -5.92 9.15
C SER A 165 -6.23 -5.35 8.20
N PHE A 166 -7.47 -5.80 8.39
CA PHE A 166 -8.67 -5.25 7.75
C PHE A 166 -9.47 -4.35 8.71
N ASN A 167 -8.97 -4.14 9.94
CA ASN A 167 -9.64 -3.33 10.93
C ASN A 167 -9.61 -1.85 10.49
N PRO A 168 -10.78 -1.20 10.31
CA PRO A 168 -10.85 0.18 9.83
C PRO A 168 -10.11 1.15 10.75
N ASP A 169 -10.09 0.90 12.06
CA ASP A 169 -9.42 1.78 13.01
C ASP A 169 -7.90 1.72 12.82
N VAL A 170 -7.35 0.52 12.63
CA VAL A 170 -5.92 0.32 12.36
C VAL A 170 -5.54 0.87 10.98
N VAL A 171 -6.34 0.63 9.95
CA VAL A 171 -6.14 1.20 8.62
C VAL A 171 -6.13 2.74 8.67
N TRP A 172 -7.05 3.35 9.43
CA TRP A 172 -7.09 4.80 9.61
C TRP A 172 -5.92 5.35 10.41
N GLN A 173 -5.45 4.65 11.45
CA GLN A 173 -4.25 5.03 12.18
C GLN A 173 -3.02 4.98 11.27
N CYS A 174 -2.88 3.94 10.46
CA CYS A 174 -1.83 3.81 9.44
C CYS A 174 -1.88 4.96 8.44
N TRP A 175 -3.06 5.26 7.88
CA TRP A 175 -3.25 6.40 6.99
C TRP A 175 -2.89 7.74 7.65
N ARG A 176 -3.30 7.99 8.90
CA ARG A 176 -2.96 9.22 9.64
C ARG A 176 -1.44 9.35 9.84
N SER A 177 -0.77 8.24 10.09
CA SER A 177 0.69 8.19 10.24
C SER A 177 1.41 8.55 8.93
N LEU A 178 0.96 7.97 7.80
CA LEU A 178 1.46 8.29 6.46
C LEU A 178 1.17 9.76 6.11
N ARG A 179 -0.07 10.21 6.32
CA ARG A 179 -0.52 11.58 6.05
C ARG A 179 0.33 12.61 6.79
N SER A 180 0.70 12.35 8.03
CA SER A 180 1.53 13.26 8.84
C SER A 180 2.92 13.44 8.22
N ARG A 181 3.51 12.37 7.68
CA ARG A 181 4.79 12.44 6.93
C ARG A 181 4.63 13.24 5.64
N LEU A 182 3.54 13.00 4.91
CA LEU A 182 3.26 13.68 3.65
C LEU A 182 2.99 15.18 3.81
N LEU A 183 2.44 15.62 4.95
CA LEU A 183 2.32 17.04 5.27
C LEU A 183 3.67 17.74 5.36
N LEU A 184 4.71 17.01 5.80
CA LEU A 184 6.06 17.55 5.94
C LEU A 184 6.84 17.52 4.62
N THR A 185 6.59 16.53 3.75
CA THR A 185 7.40 16.32 2.53
C THR A 185 6.71 16.71 1.24
N SER A 186 5.38 16.66 1.17
CA SER A 186 4.59 16.87 -0.07
C SER A 186 3.20 17.43 0.23
N PRO A 187 3.08 18.60 0.91
CA PRO A 187 1.79 19.16 1.35
C PRO A 187 0.81 19.40 0.19
N GLN A 188 1.32 19.69 -1.01
CA GLN A 188 0.52 19.90 -2.22
C GLN A 188 -0.26 18.66 -2.67
N VAL A 189 0.19 17.46 -2.31
CA VAL A 189 -0.47 16.20 -2.69
C VAL A 189 -1.45 15.71 -1.61
N VAL A 190 -1.28 16.15 -0.37
CA VAL A 190 -2.07 15.68 0.78
C VAL A 190 -3.56 15.94 0.59
N SER A 191 -3.96 17.09 0.07
CA SER A 191 -5.38 17.40 -0.16
C SER A 191 -6.04 16.44 -1.15
N LYS A 192 -5.33 16.05 -2.20
CA LYS A 192 -5.77 15.07 -3.19
C LYS A 192 -5.91 13.68 -2.54
N LEU A 193 -4.91 13.26 -1.77
CA LEU A 193 -4.95 11.96 -1.10
C LEU A 193 -6.01 11.90 0.02
N ASP A 194 -6.22 12.98 0.76
CA ASP A 194 -7.30 13.10 1.74
C ASP A 194 -8.68 12.93 1.07
N GLY A 195 -8.86 13.50 -0.12
CA GLY A 195 -10.07 13.31 -0.94
C GLY A 195 -10.27 11.84 -1.33
N LEU A 196 -9.22 11.19 -1.84
CA LEU A 196 -9.26 9.77 -2.22
C LEU A 196 -9.48 8.85 -1.02
N ALA A 197 -8.79 9.08 0.09
CA ALA A 197 -8.93 8.29 1.31
C ALA A 197 -10.37 8.37 1.86
N LYS A 198 -10.96 9.57 1.90
CA LYS A 198 -12.37 9.75 2.30
C LYS A 198 -13.35 9.08 1.34
N GLN A 199 -13.06 9.10 0.04
CA GLN A 199 -13.91 8.50 -0.98
C GLN A 199 -13.96 6.98 -0.90
N TYR A 200 -12.83 6.32 -0.61
CA TYR A 200 -12.71 4.86 -0.63
C TYR A 200 -12.65 4.21 0.75
N THR A 201 -12.93 4.95 1.81
CA THR A 201 -13.07 4.36 3.14
C THR A 201 -14.43 3.68 3.25
N PRO A 202 -14.49 2.35 3.44
CA PRO A 202 -15.77 1.67 3.66
C PRO A 202 -16.39 2.16 4.98
N PRO A 203 -17.71 2.43 5.02
CA PRO A 203 -18.35 3.04 6.19
C PRO A 203 -18.40 2.16 7.46
N HIS A 204 -18.03 0.88 7.40
CA HIS A 204 -17.71 -0.03 8.52
C HIS A 204 -17.50 -1.42 7.90
N PRO A 205 -16.56 -2.27 8.37
CA PRO A 205 -16.42 -3.62 7.86
C PRO A 205 -17.66 -4.43 8.26
N THR A 206 -18.49 -4.81 7.28
CA THR A 206 -19.45 -5.89 7.52
C THR A 206 -18.68 -7.19 7.35
N THR A 207 -18.25 -7.79 8.47
CA THR A 207 -17.47 -9.04 8.57
C THR A 207 -18.05 -10.21 7.75
N LYS A 208 -19.30 -10.09 7.27
CA LYS A 208 -20.04 -11.10 6.53
C LYS A 208 -19.57 -11.35 5.09
N ARG A 209 -18.73 -10.49 4.48
CA ARG A 209 -18.40 -10.63 3.04
C ARG A 209 -17.02 -11.22 2.73
N LEU A 210 -16.07 -11.21 3.66
CA LEU A 210 -14.73 -11.77 3.43
C LEU A 210 -14.74 -13.31 3.37
N LEU A 211 -15.67 -13.97 4.07
CA LEU A 211 -15.83 -15.44 4.02
C LEU A 211 -16.34 -15.97 2.67
N ASN A 212 -17.00 -15.14 1.86
CA ASN A 212 -17.56 -15.56 0.57
C ASN A 212 -16.61 -15.38 -0.62
N LEU A 213 -15.42 -14.78 -0.42
CA LEU A 213 -14.42 -14.56 -1.48
C LEU A 213 -13.22 -15.52 -1.39
N VAL A 214 -13.17 -16.34 -0.34
CA VAL A 214 -12.13 -17.34 -0.05
C VAL A 214 -12.66 -18.78 -0.19
N ALA A 215 -13.97 -18.95 -0.40
CA ALA A 215 -14.62 -20.25 -0.64
C ALA A 215 -14.81 -20.53 -2.13
#